data_AF-A0A6A5YEZ0-F1
#
_entry.id   AF-A0A6A5YEZ0-F1
#
_cell.length_a   1.000
_cell.length_b   1.000
_cell.length_c   1.000
_cell.angle_alpha   90.00
_cell.angle_beta   90.00
_cell.angle_gamma   90.00
#
_symmetry.space_group_name_H-M   'P 1'
#
loop_
_entity.id
_entity.type
_entity.pdbx_description
1 polymer ?
#
loop_
_entity_poly.entity_id
_entity_poly.type
_entity_poly.pdbx_seq_one_letter_code
_entity_poly.pdbx_strand_id
1 'polypeptide(L)'
;KQIKLLATNPTALVVYDNINFKDTKRDELLGHAAKMRAMTTATITICPEIPSTGLNQSMHNPEKELSFREVFASPGLLGPDPTSVNRRITTYHIAEAIKRVYPIQISKIFENAVGDEVFPSIPILQRLKPRRTQFWQLGGIYEDEGTINGTYSVHDNIFLQQFGLRHKPTNEIDDFEKRLWLVHGDQLTAHHIRSVKVEQQGARYPYDQRRWMIGPPSWFHIQLNLAKTILRTHFAPTIPGSEAFHCLQSDISAWGRSQSSRENIKYHQINPLLAQSFTTRVIALFFAAMRRNGYLPMEQQPNEAVELILATLTPSQFLGLVEEVRLTAFTLDAWDGKDQDKKDRPDVGFRTMCRLLQEIELFLTVRHAVKYGDIGLLRWVVDPLIVFFLGASQRNYGFEMLFYRWHLSPTNTDELQHAILASGLVNWQGKEDTFKPIDLGLEHLNGSCKIELKCYKNSTHDEDVVFNRVCLSNTWVRGVRDKLEKAFVGKIDGKHTTASAVPDILFLARQLYYSGLAEPRSKDEVTHVSSIFDSPDIRRHGMNTLADQIGVFNERYVEHDGELDAPVLQAEDEDRTIEINHDMLDERLDENYDVLFIAEQSIEE
;
A
#
# COMPACT_ATOMS: atom_id res chain seq x y z
N LYS A 1 -30.70 12.66 -10.52
CA LYS A 1 -30.68 12.75 -12.01
C LYS A 1 -29.25 12.64 -12.57
N GLN A 2 -28.31 13.47 -12.12
CA GLN A 2 -26.91 13.40 -12.59
C GLN A 2 -26.24 12.04 -12.33
N ILE A 3 -26.37 11.47 -11.13
CA ILE A 3 -25.83 10.13 -10.80
C ILE A 3 -26.35 9.05 -11.75
N LYS A 4 -27.64 9.05 -12.08
CA LYS A 4 -28.24 8.09 -13.03
C LYS A 4 -27.65 8.22 -14.44
N LEU A 5 -27.35 9.44 -14.89
CA LEU A 5 -26.67 9.69 -16.17
C LEU A 5 -25.21 9.23 -16.14
N LEU A 6 -24.52 9.42 -15.01
CA LEU A 6 -23.15 8.93 -14.85
C LEU A 6 -23.11 7.39 -14.85
N ALA A 7 -24.13 6.74 -14.28
CA ALA A 7 -24.23 5.29 -14.28
C ALA A 7 -24.32 4.70 -15.70
N THR A 8 -24.85 5.43 -16.68
CA THR A 8 -24.86 4.99 -18.09
C THR A 8 -23.52 5.22 -18.81
N ASN A 9 -22.55 5.90 -18.17
CA ASN A 9 -21.24 6.11 -18.77
C ASN A 9 -20.45 4.79 -18.79
N PRO A 10 -19.98 4.32 -19.97
CA PRO A 10 -19.27 3.05 -20.11
C PRO A 10 -17.95 2.99 -19.32
N THR A 11 -17.36 4.14 -18.99
CA THR A 11 -16.07 4.24 -18.27
C THR A 11 -16.25 4.52 -16.78
N ALA A 12 -17.48 4.42 -16.28
CA ALA A 12 -17.77 4.53 -14.85
C ALA A 12 -17.44 3.25 -14.09
N LEU A 13 -16.86 3.45 -12.92
CA LEU A 13 -16.58 2.44 -11.89
C LEU A 13 -17.15 2.92 -10.54
N VAL A 14 -17.22 2.01 -9.58
CA VAL A 14 -17.68 2.29 -8.21
C VAL A 14 -16.54 2.05 -7.23
N VAL A 15 -16.48 2.85 -6.17
CA VAL A 15 -15.75 2.49 -4.95
C VAL A 15 -16.67 2.71 -3.76
N TYR A 16 -16.72 1.75 -2.83
CA TYR A 16 -17.48 1.88 -1.58
C TYR A 16 -16.70 1.29 -0.41
N ASP A 17 -17.04 1.73 0.80
CA ASP A 17 -16.41 1.29 2.04
C ASP A 17 -17.33 1.62 3.23
N ASN A 18 -17.17 0.86 4.31
CA ASN A 18 -17.91 1.05 5.55
C ASN A 18 -17.40 2.29 6.29
N ILE A 19 -18.31 2.99 6.97
CA ILE A 19 -18.04 4.13 7.84
C ILE A 19 -18.73 3.89 9.17
N ASN A 20 -17.91 3.61 10.18
CA ASN A 20 -18.38 3.50 11.55
C ASN A 20 -18.52 4.89 12.19
N PHE A 21 -19.65 5.10 12.85
CA PHE A 21 -19.95 6.30 13.59
C PHE A 21 -20.49 5.96 14.98
N LYS A 22 -19.84 6.51 16.02
CA LYS A 22 -20.33 6.41 17.39
C LYS A 22 -21.39 7.48 17.63
N ASP A 23 -22.65 7.06 17.70
CA ASP A 23 -23.72 7.92 18.17
C ASP A 23 -23.61 8.05 19.69
N THR A 24 -22.80 9.01 20.14
CA THR A 24 -22.71 9.41 21.54
C THR A 24 -23.96 10.18 21.97
N LYS A 25 -24.65 9.71 23.01
CA LYS A 25 -25.70 10.45 23.70
C LYS A 25 -25.10 11.14 24.91
N ARG A 26 -25.45 12.43 25.10
CA ARG A 26 -24.90 13.25 26.19
C ARG A 26 -25.35 12.75 27.57
N ASP A 27 -26.63 12.39 27.68
CA ASP A 27 -27.23 11.87 28.89
C ASP A 27 -27.67 10.43 28.62
N GLU A 28 -26.90 9.46 29.13
CA GLU A 28 -27.24 8.05 28.99
C GLU A 28 -28.27 7.64 30.04
N LEU A 29 -29.39 7.09 29.58
CA LEU A 29 -30.48 6.58 30.42
C LEU A 29 -30.83 5.14 30.00
N LEU A 30 -31.62 4.43 30.81
CA LEU A 30 -32.06 3.08 30.47
C LEU A 30 -32.87 3.10 29.16
N GLY A 31 -32.34 2.47 28.09
CA GLY A 31 -32.90 2.52 26.73
C GLY A 31 -32.37 3.67 25.85
N HIS A 32 -31.50 4.52 26.39
CA HIS A 32 -30.87 5.67 25.73
C HIS A 32 -29.35 5.61 25.92
N ALA A 33 -28.69 4.62 25.33
CA ALA A 33 -27.24 4.44 25.38
C ALA A 33 -26.58 4.88 24.06
N ALA A 34 -25.27 5.16 24.09
CA ALA A 34 -24.51 5.34 22.87
C ALA A 34 -24.56 4.09 21.98
N LYS A 35 -24.71 4.28 20.67
CA LYS A 35 -24.80 3.18 19.70
C LYS A 35 -23.75 3.35 18.60
N MET A 36 -23.00 2.30 18.31
CA MET A 36 -22.20 2.25 17.09
C MET A 36 -23.12 1.98 15.90
N ARG A 37 -23.01 2.81 14.87
CA ARG A 37 -23.70 2.64 13.60
C ARG A 37 -22.66 2.37 12.52
N ALA A 38 -22.83 1.25 11.82
CA ALA A 38 -22.13 0.96 10.58
C ALA A 38 -23.02 1.44 9.42
N MET A 39 -22.45 2.27 8.55
CA MET A 39 -23.09 2.82 7.36
C MET A 39 -22.09 2.74 6.22
N THR A 40 -22.51 2.87 4.97
CA THR A 40 -21.61 2.78 3.83
C THR A 40 -21.53 4.13 3.11
N THR A 41 -20.33 4.53 2.67
CA THR A 41 -20.18 5.58 1.66
C THR A 41 -19.76 4.99 0.34
N ALA A 42 -20.07 5.70 -0.74
CA ALA A 42 -19.67 5.26 -2.06
C ALA A 42 -19.42 6.46 -2.98
N THR A 43 -18.64 6.23 -4.03
CA THR A 43 -18.51 7.17 -5.14
C THR A 43 -18.63 6.45 -6.48
N ILE A 44 -19.16 7.18 -7.46
CA ILE A 44 -19.01 6.83 -8.88
C ILE A 44 -17.85 7.66 -9.44
N THR A 45 -16.91 6.98 -10.09
CA THR A 45 -15.69 7.58 -10.65
C THR A 45 -15.59 7.28 -12.13
N ILE A 46 -15.08 8.23 -12.91
CA ILE A 46 -14.85 8.06 -14.36
C ILE A 46 -13.37 7.79 -14.59
N CYS A 47 -13.06 6.62 -15.14
CA CYS A 47 -11.70 6.22 -15.47
C CYS A 47 -11.49 6.29 -16.99
N PRO A 48 -10.74 7.29 -17.51
CA PRO A 48 -10.56 7.46 -18.96
C PRO A 48 -9.71 6.36 -19.61
N GLU A 49 -9.12 5.48 -18.80
CA GLU A 49 -8.34 4.31 -19.23
C GLU A 49 -9.23 3.08 -19.49
N ILE A 50 -10.50 3.12 -19.08
CA ILE A 50 -11.49 2.13 -19.49
C ILE A 50 -11.89 2.40 -20.95
N PRO A 51 -12.02 1.36 -21.81
CA PRO A 51 -12.46 1.53 -23.19
C PRO A 51 -13.75 2.34 -23.28
N SER A 52 -13.87 3.20 -24.30
CA SER A 52 -15.06 4.03 -24.51
C SER A 52 -16.32 3.20 -24.81
N THR A 53 -16.16 1.95 -25.24
CA THR A 53 -17.24 0.96 -25.40
C THR A 53 -17.69 0.34 -24.08
N GLY A 54 -16.93 0.55 -23.00
CA GLY A 54 -17.12 -0.06 -21.70
C GLY A 54 -16.52 -1.46 -21.60
N LEU A 55 -16.59 -2.02 -20.40
CA LEU A 55 -16.17 -3.39 -20.12
C LEU A 55 -17.35 -4.34 -20.31
N ASN A 56 -17.07 -5.54 -20.82
CA ASN A 56 -18.06 -6.58 -21.04
C ASN A 56 -17.72 -7.81 -20.19
N GLN A 57 -18.73 -8.54 -19.72
CA GLN A 57 -18.54 -9.80 -18.99
C GLN A 57 -17.75 -10.84 -19.79
N SER A 58 -17.86 -10.85 -21.13
CA SER A 58 -17.06 -11.71 -22.00
C SER A 58 -15.55 -11.44 -21.95
N MET A 59 -15.12 -10.33 -21.33
CA MET A 59 -13.70 -10.02 -21.13
C MET A 59 -13.08 -10.82 -19.97
N HIS A 60 -13.90 -11.47 -19.14
CA HIS A 60 -13.49 -12.29 -18.00
C HIS A 60 -13.88 -13.76 -18.25
N ASN A 61 -12.90 -14.65 -18.20
CA ASN A 61 -13.10 -16.09 -18.26
C ASN A 61 -12.64 -16.72 -16.93
N PRO A 62 -13.57 -17.00 -15.99
CA PRO A 62 -13.25 -17.56 -14.68
C PRO A 62 -12.85 -19.04 -14.69
N GLU A 63 -12.91 -19.73 -15.83
CA GLU A 63 -12.53 -21.14 -15.97
C GLU A 63 -11.00 -21.32 -16.13
N LYS A 64 -10.28 -20.23 -16.40
CA LYS A 64 -8.83 -20.30 -16.56
C LYS A 64 -8.13 -20.34 -15.21
N GLU A 65 -7.34 -21.38 -15.00
CA GLU A 65 -6.55 -21.52 -13.77
C GLU A 65 -5.39 -20.51 -13.67
N LEU A 66 -5.03 -20.17 -12.43
CA LEU A 66 -3.79 -19.46 -12.14
C LEU A 66 -2.61 -20.43 -12.25
N SER A 67 -1.65 -20.10 -13.13
CA SER A 67 -0.47 -20.94 -13.36
C SER A 67 0.64 -20.69 -12.34
N PHE A 68 0.97 -21.70 -11.54
CA PHE A 68 2.15 -21.67 -10.66
C PHE A 68 3.43 -21.33 -11.42
N ARG A 69 3.62 -21.92 -12.61
CA ARG A 69 4.83 -21.72 -13.42
C ARG A 69 4.98 -20.25 -13.84
N GLU A 70 3.89 -19.58 -14.18
CA GLU A 70 3.93 -18.16 -14.56
C GLU A 70 4.22 -17.23 -13.39
N VAL A 71 3.67 -17.51 -12.21
CA VAL A 71 3.97 -16.75 -11.00
C VAL A 71 5.42 -16.98 -10.59
N PHE A 72 5.86 -18.24 -10.50
CA PHE A 72 7.21 -18.61 -10.09
C PHE A 72 8.29 -18.07 -11.03
N ALA A 73 8.06 -18.14 -12.35
CA ALA A 73 8.99 -17.66 -13.36
C ALA A 73 8.87 -16.14 -13.59
N SER A 74 8.11 -15.42 -12.77
CA SER A 74 7.94 -14.00 -12.99
C SER A 74 9.27 -13.27 -12.76
N PRO A 75 9.62 -12.34 -13.65
CA PRO A 75 10.84 -11.54 -13.49
C PRO A 75 10.93 -10.76 -12.17
N GLY A 76 9.80 -10.51 -11.48
CA GLY A 76 9.80 -9.90 -10.15
C GLY A 76 10.34 -10.81 -9.06
N LEU A 77 10.22 -12.14 -9.22
CA LEU A 77 10.71 -13.15 -8.26
C LEU A 77 12.09 -13.73 -8.62
N LEU A 78 12.40 -13.80 -9.91
CA LEU A 78 13.71 -14.19 -10.40
C LEU A 78 14.70 -13.07 -10.03
N GLY A 79 15.72 -13.42 -9.24
CA GLY A 79 16.75 -12.48 -8.77
C GLY A 79 17.44 -11.70 -9.91
N PRO A 80 18.25 -10.69 -9.59
CA PRO A 80 18.70 -9.71 -10.58
C PRO A 80 19.56 -10.36 -11.69
N ASP A 81 19.05 -10.34 -12.93
CA ASP A 81 19.89 -10.34 -14.14
C ASP A 81 20.61 -8.97 -14.21
N PRO A 82 21.87 -8.88 -14.69
CA PRO A 82 22.60 -7.62 -14.88
C PRO A 82 21.85 -6.52 -15.68
N THR A 83 20.84 -6.86 -16.47
CA THR A 83 19.95 -5.94 -17.23
C THR A 83 18.54 -5.77 -16.64
N SER A 84 18.27 -6.38 -15.48
CA SER A 84 16.92 -6.50 -14.92
C SER A 84 16.35 -5.19 -14.34
N VAL A 85 15.03 -5.07 -14.43
CA VAL A 85 14.20 -4.07 -13.74
C VAL A 85 14.54 -4.00 -12.24
N ASN A 86 14.74 -5.15 -11.58
CA ASN A 86 15.09 -5.24 -10.16
C ASN A 86 16.37 -4.48 -9.84
N ARG A 87 17.45 -4.69 -10.60
CA ARG A 87 18.72 -3.97 -10.41
C ARG A 87 18.51 -2.46 -10.46
N ARG A 88 17.76 -1.97 -11.45
CA ARG A 88 17.48 -0.53 -11.61
C ARG A 88 16.66 0.05 -10.45
N ILE A 89 15.67 -0.69 -9.95
CA ILE A 89 14.87 -0.32 -8.77
C ILE A 89 15.80 -0.17 -7.55
N THR A 90 16.64 -1.17 -7.30
CA THR A 90 17.55 -1.17 -6.15
C THR A 90 18.58 -0.06 -6.23
N THR A 91 19.24 0.08 -7.38
CA THR A 91 20.22 1.16 -7.61
C THR A 91 19.57 2.53 -7.42
N TYR A 92 18.33 2.72 -7.89
CA TYR A 92 17.57 3.96 -7.68
C TYR A 92 17.31 4.22 -6.20
N HIS A 93 16.76 3.27 -5.44
CA HIS A 93 16.44 3.49 -4.03
C HIS A 93 17.69 3.72 -3.16
N ILE A 94 18.80 3.05 -3.46
CA ILE A 94 20.08 3.30 -2.79
C ILE A 94 20.57 4.71 -3.10
N ALA A 95 20.64 5.09 -4.38
CA ALA A 95 21.12 6.40 -4.79
C ALA A 95 20.22 7.53 -4.25
N GLU A 96 18.91 7.34 -4.25
CA GLU A 96 17.93 8.32 -3.73
C GLU A 96 18.02 8.44 -2.20
N ALA A 97 18.27 7.35 -1.47
CA ALA A 97 18.53 7.40 -0.04
C ALA A 97 19.80 8.23 0.27
N ILE A 98 20.87 8.08 -0.50
CA ILE A 98 22.09 8.88 -0.34
C ILE A 98 21.83 10.35 -0.72
N LYS A 99 21.14 10.60 -1.83
CA LYS A 99 20.75 11.95 -2.27
C LYS A 99 19.87 12.67 -1.26
N ARG A 100 18.98 11.97 -0.55
CA ARG A 100 18.13 12.56 0.49
C ARG A 100 18.95 13.16 1.64
N VAL A 101 20.10 12.57 1.96
CA VAL A 101 20.99 13.04 3.04
C VAL A 101 22.00 14.07 2.52
N TYR A 102 22.50 13.90 1.30
CA TYR A 102 23.52 14.77 0.69
C TYR A 102 23.06 15.40 -0.64
N PRO A 103 21.93 16.14 -0.67
CA PRO A 103 21.29 16.56 -1.91
C PRO A 103 22.16 17.50 -2.76
N ILE A 104 22.91 18.39 -2.11
CA ILE A 104 23.78 19.37 -2.77
C ILE A 104 24.96 18.66 -3.44
N GLN A 105 25.62 17.78 -2.70
CA GLN A 105 26.82 17.07 -3.16
C GLN A 105 26.46 16.13 -4.31
N ILE A 106 25.40 15.33 -4.16
CA ILE A 106 24.95 14.43 -5.23
C ILE A 106 24.51 15.22 -6.47
N SER A 107 23.80 16.34 -6.32
CA SER A 107 23.42 17.15 -7.49
C SER A 107 24.63 17.68 -8.25
N LYS A 108 25.72 18.05 -7.55
CA LYS A 108 26.98 18.49 -8.18
C LYS A 108 27.70 17.37 -8.92
N ILE A 109 27.74 16.15 -8.35
CA ILE A 109 28.36 14.98 -9.01
C ILE A 109 27.76 14.78 -10.40
N PHE A 110 26.43 14.93 -10.52
CA PHE A 110 25.69 14.63 -11.75
C PHE A 110 25.34 15.85 -12.63
N GLU A 111 25.81 17.06 -12.30
CA GLU A 111 25.42 18.30 -12.99
C GLU A 111 25.73 18.28 -14.49
N ASN A 112 26.85 17.67 -14.87
CA ASN A 112 27.32 17.56 -16.26
C ASN A 112 27.37 16.10 -16.77
N ALA A 113 26.71 15.18 -16.06
CA ALA A 113 26.75 13.77 -16.41
C ALA A 113 25.97 13.49 -17.71
N VAL A 114 26.53 12.66 -18.59
CA VAL A 114 25.95 12.29 -19.88
C VAL A 114 26.07 10.78 -20.12
N GLY A 115 25.19 10.23 -20.95
CA GLY A 115 25.20 8.80 -21.28
C GLY A 115 24.86 7.92 -20.08
N ASP A 116 25.65 6.86 -19.84
CA ASP A 116 25.42 5.88 -18.77
C ASP A 116 25.79 6.40 -17.37
N GLU A 117 26.35 7.60 -17.27
CA GLU A 117 26.77 8.22 -16.02
C GLU A 117 25.68 9.09 -15.36
N VAL A 118 24.44 9.07 -15.85
CA VAL A 118 23.35 9.87 -15.28
C VAL A 118 22.89 9.33 -13.91
N PHE A 119 22.26 10.20 -13.11
CA PHE A 119 21.69 9.78 -11.83
C PHE A 119 20.67 8.66 -12.06
N PRO A 120 20.71 7.56 -11.27
CA PRO A 120 19.81 6.43 -11.48
C PRO A 120 18.35 6.86 -11.46
N SER A 121 17.55 6.29 -12.36
CA SER A 121 16.11 6.48 -12.41
C SER A 121 15.41 5.13 -12.23
N ILE A 122 14.28 5.14 -11.51
CA ILE A 122 13.42 3.96 -11.45
C ILE A 122 13.00 3.58 -12.88
N PRO A 123 12.93 2.29 -13.23
CA PRO A 123 12.39 1.88 -14.51
C PRO A 123 10.93 2.32 -14.65
N ILE A 124 10.63 2.96 -15.78
CA ILE A 124 9.26 3.32 -16.16
C ILE A 124 8.75 2.19 -17.05
N LEU A 125 7.75 1.46 -16.59
CA LEU A 125 7.20 0.32 -17.34
C LEU A 125 5.94 0.76 -18.10
N GLN A 126 4.95 1.30 -17.39
CA GLN A 126 3.73 1.81 -18.01
C GLN A 126 3.09 2.88 -17.12
N ARG A 127 3.29 4.16 -17.49
CA ARG A 127 2.80 5.30 -16.73
C ARG A 127 1.47 5.84 -17.27
N LEU A 128 0.51 6.05 -16.38
CA LEU A 128 -0.74 6.72 -16.69
C LEU A 128 -0.51 8.20 -16.99
N LYS A 129 -1.34 8.77 -17.87
CA LYS A 129 -1.30 10.21 -18.14
C LYS A 129 -1.86 10.98 -16.94
N PRO A 130 -1.15 12.01 -16.43
CA PRO A 130 -1.67 12.89 -15.39
C PRO A 130 -2.96 13.55 -15.85
N ARG A 131 -4.07 13.20 -15.21
CA ARG A 131 -5.40 13.74 -15.50
C ARG A 131 -6.17 13.84 -14.21
N ARG A 132 -6.89 14.96 -14.05
CA ARG A 132 -7.75 15.12 -12.89
C ARG A 132 -8.90 14.11 -12.95
N THR A 133 -8.93 13.19 -11.99
CA THR A 133 -10.01 12.20 -11.85
C THR A 133 -11.33 12.91 -11.56
N GLN A 134 -12.37 12.51 -12.29
CA GLN A 134 -13.74 12.97 -12.05
C GLN A 134 -14.48 11.94 -11.22
N PHE A 135 -15.09 12.38 -10.13
CA PHE A 135 -15.84 11.52 -9.22
C PHE A 135 -17.02 12.27 -8.60
N TRP A 136 -18.03 11.52 -8.18
CA TRP A 136 -19.21 12.03 -7.50
C TRP A 136 -19.56 11.13 -6.32
N GLN A 137 -19.76 11.73 -5.15
CA GLN A 137 -20.20 11.01 -3.97
C GLN A 137 -21.68 10.65 -4.08
N LEU A 138 -21.99 9.42 -3.71
CA LEU A 138 -23.36 8.89 -3.65
C LEU A 138 -24.07 9.43 -2.38
N GLY A 139 -25.39 9.29 -2.34
CA GLY A 139 -26.17 9.56 -1.12
C GLY A 139 -25.81 8.56 -0.02
N GLY A 140 -26.21 8.88 1.21
CA GLY A 140 -25.93 8.02 2.36
C GLY A 140 -26.54 6.62 2.19
N ILE A 141 -25.75 5.59 2.48
CA ILE A 141 -26.17 4.18 2.44
C ILE A 141 -26.20 3.69 3.89
N TYR A 142 -27.37 3.30 4.39
CA TYR A 142 -27.56 2.94 5.81
C TYR A 142 -27.41 1.44 6.06
N GLU A 143 -26.55 0.81 5.29
CA GLU A 143 -26.34 -0.63 5.28
C GLU A 143 -24.94 -0.93 5.79
N ASP A 144 -24.83 -1.98 6.59
CA ASP A 144 -23.56 -2.46 7.14
C ASP A 144 -22.90 -3.43 6.16
N GLU A 145 -22.01 -2.88 5.33
CA GLU A 145 -21.20 -3.66 4.40
C GLU A 145 -20.35 -4.73 5.10
N GLY A 146 -20.09 -4.60 6.40
CA GLY A 146 -19.35 -5.59 7.20
C GLY A 146 -20.01 -6.97 7.30
N THR A 147 -21.23 -7.13 6.75
CA THR A 147 -21.92 -8.42 6.67
C THR A 147 -22.29 -8.77 5.23
N ILE A 148 -22.43 -10.07 4.93
CA ILE A 148 -22.91 -10.55 3.62
C ILE A 148 -24.30 -10.00 3.29
N ASN A 149 -25.22 -10.02 4.26
CA ASN A 149 -26.57 -9.46 4.09
C ASN A 149 -26.56 -7.96 3.84
N GLY A 150 -25.75 -7.20 4.58
CA GLY A 150 -25.63 -5.76 4.33
C GLY A 150 -24.94 -5.47 3.00
N THR A 151 -24.00 -6.29 2.54
CA THR A 151 -23.42 -6.20 1.18
C THR A 151 -24.49 -6.35 0.10
N TYR A 152 -25.44 -7.30 0.24
CA TYR A 152 -26.59 -7.40 -0.65
C TYR A 152 -27.36 -6.07 -0.70
N SER A 153 -27.71 -5.52 0.46
CA SER A 153 -28.43 -4.24 0.56
C SER A 153 -27.64 -3.05 0.00
N VAL A 154 -26.31 -3.02 0.16
CA VAL A 154 -25.43 -2.00 -0.45
C VAL A 154 -25.51 -2.07 -1.98
N HIS A 155 -25.47 -3.28 -2.56
CA HIS A 155 -25.57 -3.46 -4.01
C HIS A 155 -26.94 -3.03 -4.54
N ASP A 156 -28.03 -3.38 -3.84
CA ASP A 156 -29.39 -2.93 -4.16
C ASP A 156 -29.46 -1.40 -4.12
N ASN A 157 -28.92 -0.78 -3.07
CA ASN A 157 -28.94 0.66 -2.88
C ASN A 157 -28.17 1.38 -4.01
N ILE A 158 -26.93 0.98 -4.26
CA ILE A 158 -26.08 1.64 -5.28
C ILE A 158 -26.66 1.44 -6.67
N PHE A 159 -26.84 0.18 -7.10
CA PHE A 159 -27.09 -0.13 -8.50
C PHE A 159 -28.57 -0.01 -8.88
N LEU A 160 -29.50 -0.40 -8.01
CA LEU A 160 -30.94 -0.33 -8.32
C LEU A 160 -31.53 1.02 -7.89
N GLN A 161 -31.27 1.48 -6.68
CA GLN A 161 -31.94 2.68 -6.16
C GLN A 161 -31.28 3.98 -6.65
N GLN A 162 -29.98 4.15 -6.41
CA GLN A 162 -29.26 5.40 -6.73
C GLN A 162 -28.94 5.53 -8.22
N PHE A 163 -28.38 4.48 -8.84
CA PHE A 163 -28.13 4.45 -10.29
C PHE A 163 -29.40 4.26 -11.11
N GLY A 164 -30.41 3.59 -10.57
CA GLY A 164 -31.66 3.35 -11.30
C GLY A 164 -31.51 2.31 -12.41
N LEU A 165 -30.53 1.41 -12.33
CA LEU A 165 -30.39 0.31 -13.26
C LEU A 165 -31.56 -0.67 -13.07
N ARG A 166 -31.95 -1.32 -14.17
CA ARG A 166 -33.12 -2.19 -14.22
C ARG A 166 -32.66 -3.63 -14.33
N HIS A 167 -33.14 -4.47 -13.41
CA HIS A 167 -33.13 -5.92 -13.54
C HIS A 167 -34.58 -6.38 -13.74
N LYS A 168 -34.84 -7.38 -14.60
CA LYS A 168 -36.23 -7.80 -14.92
C LYS A 168 -36.37 -9.31 -15.12
N PRO A 169 -37.44 -9.92 -14.57
CA PRO A 169 -37.93 -11.24 -14.97
C PRO A 169 -38.71 -11.31 -16.31
N THR A 170 -39.18 -10.19 -16.87
CA THR A 170 -40.28 -10.18 -17.87
C THR A 170 -40.09 -9.26 -19.09
N ASN A 171 -38.86 -9.10 -19.60
CA ASN A 171 -38.50 -8.43 -20.88
C ASN A 171 -38.70 -6.88 -20.86
N GLU A 172 -37.84 -6.03 -21.42
CA GLU A 172 -37.08 -6.12 -22.67
C GLU A 172 -35.59 -5.70 -22.56
N ILE A 173 -35.13 -5.20 -21.39
CA ILE A 173 -33.72 -4.79 -21.15
C ILE A 173 -33.35 -5.08 -19.70
N ASP A 174 -32.31 -5.90 -19.49
CA ASP A 174 -31.62 -6.08 -18.22
C ASP A 174 -30.23 -5.41 -18.33
N ASP A 175 -30.00 -4.38 -17.52
CA ASP A 175 -28.79 -3.55 -17.59
C ASP A 175 -27.52 -4.32 -17.10
N PHE A 176 -27.69 -5.54 -16.57
CA PHE A 176 -26.64 -6.40 -16.01
C PHE A 176 -26.27 -7.61 -16.88
N GLU A 177 -26.86 -7.78 -18.07
CA GLU A 177 -26.56 -8.93 -18.94
C GLU A 177 -25.17 -8.88 -19.57
N LYS A 178 -24.69 -7.69 -19.94
CA LYS A 178 -23.49 -7.53 -20.78
C LYS A 178 -22.38 -6.76 -20.09
N ARG A 179 -22.74 -5.68 -19.41
CA ARG A 179 -21.78 -4.77 -18.82
C ARG A 179 -21.03 -5.44 -17.67
N LEU A 180 -19.74 -5.15 -17.59
CA LEU A 180 -18.91 -5.46 -16.44
C LEU A 180 -18.58 -4.17 -15.68
N TRP A 181 -18.72 -4.21 -14.36
CA TRP A 181 -18.39 -3.11 -13.45
C TRP A 181 -17.13 -3.45 -12.66
N LEU A 182 -16.23 -2.49 -12.52
CA LEU A 182 -15.17 -2.54 -11.52
C LEU A 182 -15.67 -1.85 -10.26
N VAL A 183 -15.60 -2.56 -9.14
CA VAL A 183 -16.10 -2.13 -7.84
C VAL A 183 -14.95 -2.24 -6.85
N HIS A 184 -14.31 -1.11 -6.54
CA HIS A 184 -13.20 -1.06 -5.60
C HIS A 184 -13.70 -0.89 -4.17
N GLY A 185 -12.86 -1.28 -3.22
CA GLY A 185 -13.07 -1.11 -1.78
C GLY A 185 -11.86 -1.64 -1.03
N ASP A 186 -11.98 -1.78 0.28
CA ASP A 186 -10.96 -2.44 1.08
C ASP A 186 -10.92 -3.96 0.81
N GLN A 187 -10.10 -4.69 1.58
CA GLN A 187 -9.97 -6.14 1.41
C GLN A 187 -11.28 -6.87 1.74
N LEU A 188 -12.00 -6.42 2.76
CA LEU A 188 -13.25 -7.05 3.18
C LEU A 188 -14.34 -6.84 2.12
N THR A 189 -14.42 -5.65 1.53
CA THR A 189 -15.30 -5.34 0.40
C THR A 189 -15.08 -6.29 -0.78
N ALA A 190 -13.83 -6.46 -1.20
CA ALA A 190 -13.50 -7.38 -2.30
C ALA A 190 -13.85 -8.83 -1.95
N HIS A 191 -13.63 -9.23 -0.70
CA HIS A 191 -14.02 -10.55 -0.19
C HIS A 191 -15.53 -10.75 -0.22
N HIS A 192 -16.31 -9.81 0.31
CA HIS A 192 -17.76 -9.90 0.31
C HIS A 192 -18.34 -9.94 -1.10
N ILE A 193 -17.82 -9.14 -2.04
CA ILE A 193 -18.22 -9.21 -3.46
C ILE A 193 -18.04 -10.63 -4.02
N ARG A 194 -16.95 -11.32 -3.67
CA ARG A 194 -16.72 -12.71 -4.10
C ARG A 194 -17.66 -13.67 -3.39
N SER A 195 -17.87 -13.52 -2.09
CA SER A 195 -18.76 -14.37 -1.31
C SER A 195 -20.21 -14.30 -1.79
N VAL A 196 -20.74 -13.10 -2.06
CA VAL A 196 -22.13 -12.94 -2.57
C VAL A 196 -22.31 -13.52 -3.98
N LYS A 197 -21.26 -13.55 -4.80
CA LYS A 197 -21.28 -14.20 -6.12
C LYS A 197 -21.34 -15.71 -5.99
N VAL A 198 -20.53 -16.29 -5.10
CA VAL A 198 -20.51 -17.75 -4.86
C VAL A 198 -21.86 -18.20 -4.31
N GLU A 199 -22.43 -17.49 -3.34
CA GLU A 199 -23.74 -17.81 -2.76
C GLU A 199 -24.87 -17.79 -3.80
N GLN A 200 -24.78 -16.90 -4.82
CA GLN A 200 -25.81 -16.73 -5.84
C GLN A 200 -25.41 -17.25 -7.23
N GLN A 201 -24.41 -18.12 -7.32
CA GLN A 201 -23.93 -18.66 -8.60
C GLN A 201 -25.06 -19.39 -9.37
N GLY A 202 -25.96 -20.07 -8.66
CA GLY A 202 -27.13 -20.75 -9.23
C GLY A 202 -28.36 -19.87 -9.47
N ALA A 203 -28.28 -18.56 -9.22
CA ALA A 203 -29.43 -17.68 -9.35
C ALA A 203 -29.89 -17.55 -10.81
N ARG A 204 -31.19 -17.32 -11.01
CA ARG A 204 -31.78 -17.30 -12.35
C ARG A 204 -31.45 -16.03 -13.14
N TYR A 205 -31.39 -14.87 -12.49
CA TYR A 205 -31.28 -13.58 -13.17
C TYR A 205 -29.84 -13.05 -13.12
N PRO A 206 -29.39 -12.34 -14.19
CA PRO A 206 -28.03 -11.79 -14.25
C PRO A 206 -27.66 -10.91 -13.05
N TYR A 207 -28.60 -10.07 -12.59
CA TYR A 207 -28.40 -9.21 -11.43
C TYR A 207 -27.98 -10.01 -10.19
N ASP A 208 -28.72 -11.08 -9.87
CA ASP A 208 -28.51 -11.90 -8.68
C ASP A 208 -27.17 -12.64 -8.75
N GLN A 209 -26.82 -13.21 -9.90
CA GLN A 209 -25.55 -13.92 -10.10
C GLN A 209 -24.30 -13.06 -9.86
N ARG A 210 -24.41 -11.72 -9.95
CA ARG A 210 -23.31 -10.77 -9.73
C ARG A 210 -22.08 -10.95 -10.62
N ARG A 211 -22.17 -11.76 -11.68
CA ARG A 211 -21.12 -11.93 -12.72
C ARG A 211 -20.76 -10.61 -13.42
N TRP A 212 -21.68 -9.65 -13.39
CA TRP A 212 -21.53 -8.31 -13.93
C TRP A 212 -20.62 -7.37 -13.14
N MET A 213 -20.08 -7.76 -11.99
CA MET A 213 -19.10 -6.94 -11.25
C MET A 213 -17.81 -7.71 -10.99
N ILE A 214 -16.68 -7.02 -10.85
CA ILE A 214 -15.43 -7.55 -10.27
C ILE A 214 -15.05 -6.63 -9.13
N GLY A 215 -14.58 -7.21 -8.02
CA GLY A 215 -13.99 -6.50 -6.90
C GLY A 215 -12.47 -6.66 -6.88
N PRO A 216 -11.69 -5.83 -7.60
CA PRO A 216 -10.24 -5.93 -7.57
C PRO A 216 -9.71 -5.52 -6.18
N PRO A 217 -8.59 -6.11 -5.73
CA PRO A 217 -7.94 -5.63 -4.51
C PRO A 217 -7.40 -4.20 -4.68
N SER A 218 -7.43 -3.40 -3.62
CA SER A 218 -7.04 -1.99 -3.66
C SER A 218 -5.68 -1.69 -3.02
N TRP A 219 -4.95 -0.74 -3.60
CA TRP A 219 -3.52 -0.53 -3.32
C TRP A 219 -3.21 0.12 -1.97
N PHE A 220 -4.12 0.91 -1.36
CA PHE A 220 -3.80 1.51 -0.07
C PHE A 220 -3.76 0.47 1.04
N HIS A 221 -4.76 -0.42 1.09
CA HIS A 221 -4.75 -1.51 2.07
C HIS A 221 -3.63 -2.53 1.82
N ILE A 222 -3.24 -2.77 0.56
CA ILE A 222 -2.04 -3.57 0.24
C ILE A 222 -0.78 -2.91 0.83
N GLN A 223 -0.57 -1.61 0.59
CA GLN A 223 0.58 -0.87 1.13
C GLN A 223 0.58 -0.85 2.67
N LEU A 224 -0.58 -0.63 3.28
CA LEU A 224 -0.77 -0.63 4.73
C LEU A 224 -0.36 -1.98 5.34
N ASN A 225 -0.83 -3.08 4.75
CA ASN A 225 -0.55 -4.42 5.29
C ASN A 225 0.86 -4.89 4.98
N LEU A 226 1.47 -4.45 3.88
CA LEU A 226 2.90 -4.64 3.66
C LEU A 226 3.72 -3.91 4.74
N ALA A 227 3.39 -2.65 5.04
CA ALA A 227 4.07 -1.91 6.11
C ALA A 227 3.90 -2.58 7.49
N LYS A 228 2.70 -3.08 7.80
CA LYS A 228 2.43 -3.86 9.02
C LYS A 228 3.16 -5.21 9.02
N THR A 229 3.34 -5.84 7.86
CA THR A 229 4.13 -7.07 7.72
C THR A 229 5.57 -6.83 8.13
N ILE A 230 6.19 -5.80 7.54
CA ILE A 230 7.56 -5.39 7.85
C ILE A 230 7.69 -5.05 9.33
N LEU A 231 6.72 -4.29 9.87
CA LEU A 231 6.67 -4.00 11.30
C LEU A 231 6.66 -5.29 12.12
N ARG A 232 5.80 -6.26 11.81
CA ARG A 232 5.72 -7.52 12.56
C ARG A 232 6.98 -8.38 12.45
N THR A 233 7.57 -8.49 11.27
CA THR A 233 8.74 -9.36 11.00
C THR A 233 10.03 -8.75 11.56
N HIS A 234 10.09 -7.43 11.74
CA HIS A 234 11.28 -6.69 12.19
C HIS A 234 11.04 -5.85 13.45
N PHE A 235 10.12 -6.27 14.32
CA PHE A 235 9.97 -5.72 15.67
C PHE A 235 10.41 -6.77 16.68
N ALA A 236 11.59 -6.56 17.27
CA ALA A 236 12.18 -7.53 18.18
C ALA A 236 11.30 -7.70 19.43
N PRO A 237 11.19 -8.92 19.99
CA PRO A 237 10.64 -9.11 21.31
C PRO A 237 11.62 -8.53 22.35
N THR A 238 11.10 -7.87 23.39
CA THR A 238 11.90 -7.37 24.51
C THR A 238 12.40 -8.56 25.35
N ILE A 239 13.51 -9.17 24.93
CA ILE A 239 14.16 -10.28 25.65
C ILE A 239 15.36 -9.73 26.44
N PRO A 240 15.38 -9.88 27.78
CA PRO A 240 16.53 -9.47 28.60
C PRO A 240 17.83 -10.13 28.10
N GLY A 241 18.86 -9.32 27.82
CA GLY A 241 20.18 -9.80 27.36
C GLY A 241 20.29 -10.05 25.84
N SER A 242 19.21 -9.82 25.07
CA SER A 242 19.25 -9.86 23.60
C SER A 242 19.58 -8.50 23.02
N GLU A 243 20.47 -8.46 22.04
CA GLU A 243 20.73 -7.25 21.24
C GLU A 243 19.95 -7.34 19.92
N ALA A 244 19.25 -6.27 19.56
CA ALA A 244 18.49 -6.16 18.32
C ALA A 244 18.74 -4.79 17.67
N PHE A 245 19.85 -4.65 16.95
CA PHE A 245 20.24 -3.38 16.34
C PHE A 245 19.56 -3.10 14.99
N HIS A 246 19.19 -4.14 14.26
CA HIS A 246 18.58 -4.05 12.94
C HIS A 246 17.08 -4.32 12.97
N CYS A 247 16.37 -3.67 13.91
CA CYS A 247 14.92 -3.78 14.03
C CYS A 247 14.28 -2.38 14.14
N LEU A 248 12.97 -2.32 13.97
CA LEU A 248 12.25 -1.04 14.02
C LEU A 248 12.05 -0.55 15.46
N GLN A 249 12.03 -1.46 16.44
CA GLN A 249 11.96 -1.11 17.86
C GLN A 249 13.23 -0.35 18.31
N SER A 250 14.41 -0.78 17.85
CA SER A 250 15.66 -0.08 18.13
C SER A 250 15.69 1.29 17.49
N ASP A 251 15.18 1.43 16.26
CA ASP A 251 15.10 2.72 15.57
C ASP A 251 14.20 3.71 16.32
N ILE A 252 13.00 3.27 16.73
CA ILE A 252 12.08 4.07 17.56
C ILE A 252 12.76 4.53 18.84
N SER A 253 13.46 3.61 19.52
CA SER A 253 14.13 3.88 20.79
C SER A 253 15.29 4.87 20.61
N ALA A 254 16.11 4.68 19.57
CA ALA A 254 17.24 5.53 19.25
C ALA A 254 16.82 6.96 18.88
N TRP A 255 15.69 7.12 18.20
CA TRP A 255 15.13 8.42 17.83
C TRP A 255 14.21 9.02 18.91
N GLY A 256 14.03 8.36 20.05
CA GLY A 256 13.21 8.86 21.15
C GLY A 256 11.73 9.05 20.78
N ARG A 257 11.20 8.23 19.86
CA ARG A 257 9.83 8.38 19.41
C ARG A 257 8.85 7.84 20.45
N SER A 258 7.69 8.49 20.59
CA SER A 258 6.68 8.16 21.61
C SER A 258 5.90 6.87 21.33
N GLN A 259 6.03 6.27 20.13
CA GLN A 259 5.36 5.03 19.79
C GLN A 259 6.08 3.86 20.46
N SER A 260 5.41 3.14 21.36
CA SER A 260 6.06 2.06 22.13
C SER A 260 5.52 0.65 21.82
N SER A 261 4.42 0.52 21.07
CA SER A 261 3.79 -0.79 20.82
C SER A 261 3.68 -1.13 19.35
N ARG A 262 3.85 -2.43 19.03
CA ARG A 262 3.69 -2.99 17.68
C ARG A 262 2.24 -2.90 17.18
N GLU A 263 1.27 -3.05 18.08
CA GLU A 263 -0.14 -3.28 17.72
C GLU A 263 -0.88 -1.99 17.35
N ASN A 264 -0.42 -0.81 17.83
CA ASN A 264 -1.17 0.44 17.72
C ASN A 264 -0.47 1.53 16.89
N ILE A 265 0.58 1.20 16.13
CA ILE A 265 1.26 2.21 15.31
C ILE A 265 0.38 2.61 14.12
N LYS A 266 0.10 3.92 13.99
CA LYS A 266 -0.71 4.46 12.91
C LYS A 266 0.10 4.50 11.61
N TYR A 267 -0.57 4.36 10.46
CA TYR A 267 0.10 4.34 9.15
C TYR A 267 1.00 5.55 8.89
N HIS A 268 0.54 6.76 9.21
CA HIS A 268 1.32 8.00 9.08
C HIS A 268 2.58 8.04 9.95
N GLN A 269 2.70 7.14 10.93
CA GLN A 269 3.89 6.97 11.77
C GLN A 269 4.80 5.83 11.25
N ILE A 270 4.21 4.72 10.79
CA ILE A 270 4.96 3.59 10.20
C ILE A 270 5.66 4.03 8.92
N ASN A 271 4.97 4.75 8.05
CA ASN A 271 5.49 5.13 6.75
C ASN A 271 6.84 5.91 6.81
N PRO A 272 6.96 7.01 7.59
CA PRO A 272 8.25 7.68 7.77
C PRO A 272 9.26 6.85 8.57
N LEU A 273 8.82 6.00 9.50
CA LEU A 273 9.70 5.06 10.22
C LEU A 273 10.44 4.14 9.24
N LEU A 274 9.71 3.45 8.35
CA LEU A 274 10.31 2.54 7.37
C LEU A 274 11.26 3.27 6.41
N ALA A 275 10.82 4.41 5.85
CA ALA A 275 11.65 5.17 4.91
C ALA A 275 12.96 5.67 5.55
N GLN A 276 12.91 6.17 6.79
CA GLN A 276 14.10 6.62 7.50
C GLN A 276 14.99 5.44 7.91
N SER A 277 14.40 4.33 8.35
CA SER A 277 15.11 3.10 8.74
C SER A 277 15.94 2.53 7.58
N PHE A 278 15.34 2.53 6.38
CA PHE A 278 16.00 2.17 5.13
C PHE A 278 17.14 3.13 4.80
N THR A 279 16.87 4.44 4.78
CA THR A 279 17.91 5.45 4.47
C THR A 279 19.09 5.35 5.44
N THR A 280 18.85 5.24 6.74
CA THR A 280 19.89 5.09 7.77
C THR A 280 20.83 3.92 7.48
N ARG A 281 20.27 2.73 7.19
CA ARG A 281 21.07 1.53 6.92
C ARG A 281 21.81 1.62 5.59
N VAL A 282 21.20 2.21 4.56
CA VAL A 282 21.88 2.51 3.29
C VAL A 282 23.06 3.46 3.50
N ILE A 283 22.91 4.52 4.29
CA ILE A 283 24.01 5.45 4.61
C ILE A 283 25.13 4.74 5.38
N ALA A 284 24.79 3.88 6.35
CA ALA A 284 25.78 3.11 7.10
C ALA A 284 26.58 2.16 6.17
N LEU A 285 25.89 1.45 5.27
CA LEU A 285 26.51 0.63 4.23
C LEU A 285 27.39 1.46 3.27
N PHE A 286 26.93 2.65 2.91
CA PHE A 286 27.68 3.57 2.05
C PHE A 286 28.97 4.04 2.72
N PHE A 287 28.95 4.36 4.03
CA PHE A 287 30.18 4.67 4.78
C PHE A 287 31.16 3.50 4.81
N ALA A 288 30.66 2.27 5.00
CA ALA A 288 31.48 1.06 4.93
C ALA A 288 32.12 0.88 3.54
N ALA A 289 31.34 1.06 2.46
CA ALA A 289 31.86 1.00 1.10
C ALA A 289 32.92 2.09 0.83
N MET A 290 32.69 3.33 1.28
CA MET A 290 33.68 4.41 1.16
C MET A 290 34.99 4.06 1.88
N ARG A 291 34.91 3.43 3.07
CA ARG A 291 36.09 2.97 3.82
C ARG A 291 36.85 1.89 3.06
N ARG A 292 36.16 0.86 2.55
CA ARG A 292 36.79 -0.25 1.80
C ARG A 292 37.50 0.22 0.53
N ASN A 293 36.96 1.23 -0.14
CA ASN A 293 37.57 1.83 -1.32
C ASN A 293 38.66 2.88 -0.99
N GLY A 294 38.99 3.08 0.28
CA GLY A 294 40.05 4.01 0.70
C GLY A 294 39.66 5.49 0.64
N TYR A 295 38.39 5.82 0.42
CA TYR A 295 37.91 7.20 0.40
C TYR A 295 37.78 7.79 1.81
N LEU A 296 37.41 6.96 2.79
CA LEU A 296 37.25 7.37 4.18
C LEU A 296 38.37 6.75 5.06
N PRO A 297 39.33 7.54 5.58
CA PRO A 297 40.38 7.05 6.46
C PRO A 297 39.83 6.47 7.77
N MET A 298 40.50 5.45 8.31
CA MET A 298 40.07 4.72 9.51
C MET A 298 39.94 5.59 10.77
N GLU A 299 40.69 6.69 10.85
CA GLU A 299 40.70 7.62 11.97
C GLU A 299 39.68 8.76 11.83
N GLN A 300 39.08 8.93 10.64
CA GLN A 300 38.24 10.09 10.33
C GLN A 300 36.75 9.76 10.50
N GLN A 301 36.06 10.61 11.26
CA GLN A 301 34.62 10.48 11.47
C GLN A 301 33.84 10.83 10.18
N PRO A 302 32.75 10.11 9.82
CA PRO A 302 31.89 10.40 8.66
C PRO A 302 31.08 11.71 8.75
N ASN A 303 31.58 12.71 9.49
CA ASN A 303 30.93 14.01 9.64
C ASN A 303 31.14 14.85 8.36
N GLU A 304 31.68 16.05 8.48
CA GLU A 304 31.98 16.95 7.35
C GLU A 304 32.93 16.32 6.31
N ALA A 305 33.69 15.29 6.70
CA ALA A 305 34.57 14.54 5.82
C ALA A 305 33.84 13.93 4.61
N VAL A 306 32.64 13.36 4.81
CA VAL A 306 31.89 12.71 3.71
C VAL A 306 31.45 13.74 2.68
N GLU A 307 31.00 14.92 3.11
CA GLU A 307 30.58 15.97 2.19
C GLU A 307 31.75 16.46 1.32
N LEU A 308 32.93 16.61 1.92
CA LEU A 308 34.16 16.97 1.20
C LEU A 308 34.58 15.89 0.22
N ILE A 309 34.50 14.61 0.61
CA ILE A 309 34.82 13.48 -0.27
C ILE A 309 33.83 13.43 -1.44
N LEU A 310 32.53 13.50 -1.17
CA LEU A 310 31.49 13.48 -2.21
C LEU A 310 31.67 14.60 -3.23
N ALA A 311 32.14 15.78 -2.81
CA ALA A 311 32.44 16.87 -3.72
C ALA A 311 33.58 16.59 -4.72
N THR A 312 34.36 15.52 -4.49
CA THR A 312 35.49 15.12 -5.37
C THR A 312 35.20 13.88 -6.22
N LEU A 313 34.11 13.16 -5.94
CA LEU A 313 33.78 11.93 -6.67
C LEU A 313 33.26 12.23 -8.08
N THR A 314 33.64 11.38 -9.03
CA THR A 314 33.00 11.33 -10.35
C THR A 314 31.69 10.54 -10.29
N PRO A 315 30.77 10.71 -11.25
CA PRO A 315 29.57 9.86 -11.36
C PRO A 315 29.87 8.37 -11.31
N SER A 316 30.88 7.91 -12.07
CA SER A 316 31.27 6.49 -12.11
C SER A 316 31.76 5.98 -10.76
N GLN A 317 32.55 6.76 -10.02
CA GLN A 317 33.00 6.41 -8.67
C GLN A 317 31.83 6.31 -7.68
N PHE A 318 30.91 7.27 -7.74
CA PHE A 318 29.70 7.24 -6.92
C PHE A 318 28.83 6.02 -7.24
N LEU A 319 28.59 5.75 -8.53
CA LEU A 319 27.80 4.58 -8.97
C LEU A 319 28.48 3.26 -8.60
N GLY A 320 29.82 3.22 -8.58
CA GLY A 320 30.59 2.08 -8.07
C GLY A 320 30.30 1.80 -6.58
N LEU A 321 30.28 2.84 -5.75
CA LEU A 321 29.91 2.72 -4.33
C LEU A 321 28.45 2.27 -4.15
N VAL A 322 27.52 2.80 -4.96
CA VAL A 322 26.11 2.38 -4.96
C VAL A 322 25.99 0.90 -5.32
N GLU A 323 26.73 0.44 -6.33
CA GLU A 323 26.73 -0.97 -6.74
C GLU A 323 27.30 -1.88 -5.65
N GLU A 324 28.33 -1.42 -4.94
CA GLU A 324 28.88 -2.16 -3.81
C GLU A 324 27.88 -2.31 -2.65
N VAL A 325 27.14 -1.25 -2.32
CA VAL A 325 26.03 -1.32 -1.35
C VAL A 325 24.97 -2.34 -1.81
N ARG A 326 24.64 -2.33 -3.11
CA ARG A 326 23.69 -3.29 -3.71
C ARG A 326 24.18 -4.73 -3.54
N LEU A 327 25.42 -5.02 -3.93
CA LEU A 327 26.02 -6.36 -3.83
C LEU A 327 26.11 -6.82 -2.37
N THR A 328 26.36 -5.90 -1.45
CA THR A 328 26.51 -6.16 -0.01
C THR A 328 25.18 -6.55 0.66
N ALA A 329 24.05 -5.89 0.32
CA ALA A 329 22.81 -6.03 1.11
C ALA A 329 21.54 -6.44 0.32
N PHE A 330 21.55 -6.34 -1.01
CA PHE A 330 20.36 -6.51 -1.85
C PHE A 330 20.46 -7.70 -2.81
N THR A 331 21.24 -8.72 -2.42
CA THR A 331 21.36 -9.99 -3.15
C THR A 331 20.63 -11.11 -2.40
N LEU A 332 20.37 -12.22 -3.11
CA LEU A 332 19.82 -13.42 -2.48
C LEU A 332 20.81 -14.04 -1.48
N ASP A 333 22.10 -13.92 -1.75
CA ASP A 333 23.14 -14.36 -0.82
C ASP A 333 23.09 -13.52 0.47
N ALA A 334 22.97 -12.19 0.36
CA ALA A 334 22.80 -11.30 1.51
C ALA A 334 21.51 -11.62 2.30
N TRP A 335 20.41 -11.95 1.61
CA TRP A 335 19.15 -12.39 2.23
C TRP A 335 19.32 -13.68 3.06
N ASP A 336 20.08 -14.64 2.54
CA ASP A 336 20.38 -15.91 3.21
C ASP A 336 21.45 -15.74 4.31
N GLY A 337 22.16 -14.61 4.34
CA GLY A 337 23.34 -14.37 5.18
C GLY A 337 24.56 -15.16 4.71
N LYS A 338 24.62 -15.56 3.43
CA LYS A 338 25.79 -16.20 2.84
C LYS A 338 26.80 -15.12 2.49
N ASP A 339 27.96 -15.20 3.13
CA ASP A 339 29.13 -14.40 2.75
C ASP A 339 29.94 -15.22 1.74
N GLN A 340 30.25 -14.65 0.57
CA GLN A 340 31.02 -15.33 -0.47
C GLN A 340 32.46 -15.62 0.01
N ASP A 341 32.95 -14.86 0.98
CA ASP A 341 34.32 -14.93 1.47
C ASP A 341 34.47 -15.66 2.83
N LYS A 342 33.38 -15.91 3.57
CA LYS A 342 33.41 -16.55 4.89
C LYS A 342 32.59 -17.84 4.93
N LYS A 343 33.28 -18.99 5.04
CA LYS A 343 32.70 -20.36 5.07
C LYS A 343 31.99 -20.74 6.38
N ASP A 344 32.02 -19.89 7.40
CA ASP A 344 31.48 -20.18 8.73
C ASP A 344 30.23 -19.35 9.04
N ARG A 345 29.39 -19.90 9.94
CA ARG A 345 28.06 -19.44 10.42
C ARG A 345 27.65 -17.99 10.05
N PRO A 346 26.44 -17.78 9.48
CA PRO A 346 25.98 -16.46 9.05
C PRO A 346 25.86 -15.46 10.22
N ASP A 347 26.29 -14.20 10.02
CA ASP A 347 25.99 -13.10 10.94
C ASP A 347 24.49 -12.80 10.90
N VAL A 348 23.79 -13.27 11.94
CA VAL A 348 22.33 -13.16 12.09
C VAL A 348 21.87 -11.69 12.12
N GLY A 349 22.67 -10.80 12.72
CA GLY A 349 22.33 -9.39 12.82
C GLY A 349 22.39 -8.72 11.44
N PHE A 350 23.48 -8.97 10.72
CA PHE A 350 23.65 -8.44 9.36
C PHE A 350 22.60 -9.02 8.40
N ARG A 351 22.32 -10.33 8.46
CA ARG A 351 21.25 -10.95 7.68
C ARG A 351 19.89 -10.30 7.94
N THR A 352 19.57 -10.04 9.21
CA THR A 352 18.34 -9.34 9.59
C THR A 352 18.26 -7.94 8.98
N MET A 353 19.37 -7.21 8.92
CA MET A 353 19.45 -5.93 8.21
C MET A 353 19.15 -6.08 6.71
N CYS A 354 19.75 -7.07 6.04
CA CYS A 354 19.55 -7.30 4.61
C CYS A 354 18.09 -7.62 4.29
N ARG A 355 17.45 -8.47 5.09
CA ARG A 355 16.02 -8.78 4.98
C ARG A 355 15.15 -7.53 5.14
N LEU A 356 15.40 -6.74 6.19
CA LEU A 356 14.69 -5.48 6.43
C LEU A 356 14.80 -4.52 5.24
N LEU A 357 16.01 -4.36 4.70
CA LEU A 357 16.27 -3.47 3.56
C LEU A 357 15.52 -3.91 2.30
N GLN A 358 15.57 -5.19 1.96
CA GLN A 358 14.88 -5.74 0.78
C GLN A 358 13.35 -5.69 0.95
N GLU A 359 12.82 -5.89 2.16
CA GLU A 359 11.39 -5.73 2.43
C GLU A 359 10.92 -4.28 2.33
N ILE A 360 11.68 -3.33 2.88
CA ILE A 360 11.35 -1.90 2.76
C ILE A 360 11.51 -1.43 1.30
N GLU A 361 12.48 -1.95 0.54
CA GLU A 361 12.63 -1.63 -0.88
C GLU A 361 11.36 -1.97 -1.67
N LEU A 362 10.77 -3.15 -1.45
CA LEU A 362 9.50 -3.53 -2.07
C LEU A 362 8.40 -2.52 -1.71
N PHE A 363 8.29 -2.14 -0.43
CA PHE A 363 7.34 -1.12 0.02
C PHE A 363 7.55 0.25 -0.64
N LEU A 364 8.79 0.73 -0.72
CA LEU A 364 9.14 1.99 -1.38
C LEU A 364 8.84 1.93 -2.89
N THR A 365 9.01 0.77 -3.50
CA THR A 365 8.68 0.54 -4.93
C THR A 365 7.18 0.64 -5.17
N VAL A 366 6.34 -0.01 -4.34
CA VAL A 366 4.87 0.14 -4.46
C VAL A 366 4.46 1.60 -4.26
N ARG A 367 5.03 2.29 -3.27
CA ARG A 367 4.76 3.72 -3.04
C ARG A 367 5.13 4.58 -4.24
N HIS A 368 6.31 4.37 -4.82
CA HIS A 368 6.74 5.09 -6.01
C HIS A 368 5.81 4.81 -7.19
N ALA A 369 5.48 3.54 -7.44
CA ALA A 369 4.61 3.14 -8.54
C ALA A 369 3.23 3.82 -8.43
N VAL A 370 2.63 3.82 -7.23
CA VAL A 370 1.37 4.53 -6.97
C VAL A 370 1.53 6.03 -7.19
N LYS A 371 2.54 6.67 -6.57
CA LYS A 371 2.74 8.12 -6.63
C LYS A 371 2.81 8.64 -8.07
N TYR A 372 3.54 7.93 -8.93
CA TYR A 372 3.74 8.32 -10.33
C TYR A 372 2.72 7.69 -11.29
N GLY A 373 1.78 6.88 -10.82
CA GLY A 373 0.81 6.19 -11.66
C GLY A 373 1.44 5.18 -12.63
N ASP A 374 2.53 4.51 -12.23
CA ASP A 374 3.18 3.46 -13.03
C ASP A 374 2.50 2.10 -12.80
N ILE A 375 1.45 1.84 -13.56
CA ILE A 375 0.68 0.60 -13.48
C ILE A 375 1.48 -0.63 -13.94
N GLY A 376 2.51 -0.43 -14.78
CA GLY A 376 3.41 -1.50 -15.19
C GLY A 376 4.29 -1.95 -14.02
N LEU A 377 4.80 -0.99 -13.23
CA LEU A 377 5.54 -1.28 -12.00
C LEU A 377 4.62 -1.87 -10.91
N LEU A 378 3.36 -1.45 -10.84
CA LEU A 378 2.37 -2.09 -9.96
C LEU A 378 2.12 -3.55 -10.33
N ARG A 379 1.96 -3.85 -11.64
CA ARG A 379 1.86 -5.23 -12.13
C ARG A 379 3.10 -6.04 -11.75
N TRP A 380 4.28 -5.45 -11.88
CA TRP A 380 5.56 -6.10 -11.56
C TRP A 380 5.67 -6.56 -10.10
N VAL A 381 5.21 -5.72 -9.16
CA VAL A 381 5.33 -6.01 -7.72
C VAL A 381 4.29 -7.00 -7.21
N VAL A 382 3.25 -7.36 -7.98
CA VAL A 382 2.22 -8.31 -7.54
C VAL A 382 2.82 -9.66 -7.14
N ASP A 383 3.69 -10.25 -7.96
CA ASP A 383 4.25 -11.58 -7.66
C ASP A 383 5.16 -11.60 -6.42
N PRO A 384 6.08 -10.63 -6.23
CA PRO A 384 6.79 -10.46 -4.95
C PRO A 384 5.86 -10.34 -3.74
N LEU A 385 4.75 -9.61 -3.86
CA LEU A 385 3.80 -9.42 -2.76
C LEU A 385 3.11 -10.73 -2.37
N ILE A 386 2.77 -11.60 -3.33
CA ILE A 386 2.23 -12.95 -3.03
C ILE A 386 3.19 -13.68 -2.08
N VAL A 387 4.47 -13.74 -2.44
CA VAL A 387 5.49 -14.46 -1.67
C VAL A 387 5.65 -13.86 -0.28
N PHE A 388 5.69 -12.53 -0.17
CA PHE A 388 5.93 -11.85 1.10
C PHE A 388 4.75 -12.01 2.06
N PHE A 389 3.52 -11.84 1.59
CA PHE A 389 2.34 -12.01 2.44
C PHE A 389 2.15 -13.47 2.87
N LEU A 390 2.24 -14.43 1.96
CA LEU A 390 2.12 -15.86 2.30
C LEU A 390 3.24 -16.29 3.25
N GLY A 391 4.47 -15.86 2.99
CA GLY A 391 5.63 -16.17 3.81
C GLY A 391 5.59 -15.59 5.21
N ALA A 392 4.94 -14.44 5.37
CA ALA A 392 4.66 -13.85 6.67
C ALA A 392 3.41 -14.45 7.33
N SER A 393 2.76 -15.47 6.75
CA SER A 393 1.50 -16.04 7.23
C SER A 393 0.30 -15.07 7.17
N GLN A 394 0.35 -14.01 6.36
CA GLN A 394 -0.81 -13.14 6.10
C GLN A 394 -1.65 -13.73 4.97
N ARG A 395 -2.39 -14.79 5.28
CA ARG A 395 -3.16 -15.55 4.27
C ARG A 395 -4.16 -14.67 3.51
N ASN A 396 -4.91 -13.81 4.20
CA ASN A 396 -5.91 -12.94 3.56
C ASN A 396 -5.28 -12.08 2.45
N TYR A 397 -4.20 -11.35 2.76
CA TYR A 397 -3.51 -10.53 1.75
C TYR A 397 -2.71 -11.35 0.74
N GLY A 398 -2.22 -12.54 1.10
CA GLY A 398 -1.64 -13.48 0.15
C GLY A 398 -2.66 -13.92 -0.91
N PHE A 399 -3.87 -14.27 -0.50
CA PHE A 399 -4.98 -14.60 -1.40
C PHE A 399 -5.47 -13.40 -2.19
N GLU A 400 -5.53 -12.20 -1.61
CA GLU A 400 -5.81 -10.99 -2.40
C GLU A 400 -4.80 -10.81 -3.53
N MET A 401 -3.51 -11.06 -3.29
CA MET A 401 -2.49 -10.99 -4.33
C MET A 401 -2.60 -12.10 -5.37
N LEU A 402 -3.07 -13.29 -4.99
CA LEU A 402 -3.43 -14.34 -5.96
C LEU A 402 -4.61 -13.91 -6.83
N PHE A 403 -5.67 -13.33 -6.26
CA PHE A 403 -6.78 -12.74 -7.02
C PHE A 403 -6.32 -11.64 -7.95
N TYR A 404 -5.49 -10.72 -7.47
CA TYR A 404 -4.93 -9.66 -8.31
C TYR A 404 -4.15 -10.28 -9.47
N ARG A 405 -3.26 -11.24 -9.20
CA ARG A 405 -2.45 -11.88 -10.24
C ARG A 405 -3.28 -12.67 -11.24
N TRP A 406 -4.35 -13.33 -10.79
CA TRP A 406 -5.30 -14.03 -11.63
C TRP A 406 -6.05 -13.06 -12.54
N HIS A 407 -6.49 -11.94 -12.00
CA HIS A 407 -7.10 -10.84 -12.76
C HIS A 407 -6.15 -10.17 -13.76
N LEU A 408 -4.83 -10.30 -13.55
CA LEU A 408 -3.78 -9.85 -14.46
C LEU A 408 -3.23 -10.97 -15.34
N SER A 409 -3.89 -12.12 -15.40
CA SER A 409 -3.51 -13.27 -16.22
C SER A 409 -4.44 -13.40 -17.45
N PRO A 410 -4.18 -14.36 -18.36
CA PRO A 410 -5.05 -14.64 -19.50
C PRO A 410 -6.53 -14.95 -19.16
N THR A 411 -6.89 -15.11 -17.88
CA THR A 411 -8.27 -15.06 -17.37
C THR A 411 -9.03 -13.82 -17.84
N ASN A 412 -8.34 -12.68 -17.99
CA ASN A 412 -8.93 -11.43 -18.48
C ASN A 412 -8.29 -11.00 -19.80
N THR A 413 -9.04 -10.32 -20.66
CA THR A 413 -8.44 -9.65 -21.85
C THR A 413 -7.49 -8.54 -21.42
N ASP A 414 -6.55 -8.18 -22.28
CA ASP A 414 -5.54 -7.15 -21.99
C ASP A 414 -6.19 -5.79 -21.65
N GLU A 415 -7.31 -5.45 -22.29
CA GLU A 415 -8.08 -4.24 -21.99
C GLU A 415 -8.65 -4.25 -20.56
N LEU A 416 -9.17 -5.40 -20.11
CA LEU A 416 -9.69 -5.54 -18.75
C LEU A 416 -8.56 -5.54 -17.72
N GLN A 417 -7.42 -6.19 -18.01
CA GLN A 417 -6.24 -6.15 -17.15
C GLN A 417 -5.72 -4.71 -16.98
N HIS A 418 -5.63 -3.94 -18.07
CA HIS A 418 -5.26 -2.51 -18.04
C HIS A 418 -6.26 -1.70 -17.22
N ALA A 419 -7.56 -1.91 -17.45
CA ALA A 419 -8.63 -1.22 -16.73
C ALA A 419 -8.57 -1.51 -15.23
N ILE A 420 -8.32 -2.75 -14.80
CA ILE A 420 -8.19 -3.13 -13.38
C ILE A 420 -7.06 -2.36 -12.70
N LEU A 421 -5.87 -2.32 -13.30
CA LEU A 421 -4.74 -1.57 -12.75
C LEU A 421 -4.99 -0.05 -12.73
N ALA A 422 -5.47 0.49 -13.85
CA ALA A 422 -5.64 1.92 -14.01
C ALA A 422 -6.77 2.48 -13.13
N SER A 423 -7.84 1.71 -12.97
CA SER A 423 -9.00 2.08 -12.13
C SER A 423 -8.71 2.03 -10.62
N GLY A 424 -7.68 1.26 -10.21
CA GLY A 424 -7.22 1.22 -8.83
C GLY A 424 -6.51 2.50 -8.35
N LEU A 425 -6.27 3.47 -9.25
CA LEU A 425 -5.62 4.74 -8.96
C LEU A 425 -6.51 5.94 -9.31
N VAL A 426 -6.38 7.00 -8.53
CA VAL A 426 -7.02 8.30 -8.77
C VAL A 426 -5.99 9.42 -8.67
N ASN A 427 -6.20 10.50 -9.42
CA ASN A 427 -5.37 11.68 -9.39
C ASN A 427 -6.24 12.94 -9.26
N TRP A 428 -6.45 13.38 -8.02
CA TRP A 428 -7.36 14.49 -7.74
C TRP A 428 -6.81 15.87 -8.11
N GLN A 429 -5.48 16.01 -8.17
CA GLN A 429 -4.83 17.25 -8.55
C GLN A 429 -4.61 17.34 -10.07
N GLY A 430 -4.52 16.21 -10.76
CA GLY A 430 -4.22 16.12 -12.18
C GLY A 430 -2.79 16.47 -12.54
N LYS A 431 -1.88 16.53 -11.56
CA LYS A 431 -0.45 16.77 -11.77
C LYS A 431 0.29 15.44 -11.94
N GLU A 432 1.50 15.50 -12.49
CA GLU A 432 2.45 14.41 -12.32
C GLU A 432 2.64 14.15 -10.82
N ASP A 433 3.07 12.94 -10.44
CA ASP A 433 3.42 12.57 -9.07
C ASP A 433 2.35 12.70 -7.96
N THR A 434 1.09 13.01 -8.30
CA THR A 434 -0.01 13.17 -7.32
C THR A 434 -1.06 12.06 -7.39
N PHE A 435 -0.72 10.91 -7.95
CA PHE A 435 -1.61 9.74 -7.96
C PHE A 435 -1.69 9.11 -6.57
N LYS A 436 -2.86 8.56 -6.24
CA LYS A 436 -3.09 7.80 -5.00
C LYS A 436 -4.03 6.62 -5.26
N PRO A 437 -4.05 5.61 -4.38
CA PRO A 437 -4.99 4.50 -4.50
C PRO A 437 -6.45 5.00 -4.40
N ILE A 438 -7.36 4.35 -5.13
CA ILE A 438 -8.77 4.74 -5.15
C ILE A 438 -9.45 4.59 -3.79
N ASP A 439 -9.13 3.53 -3.04
CA ASP A 439 -9.62 3.27 -1.70
C ASP A 439 -9.13 4.32 -0.70
N LEU A 440 -7.88 4.80 -0.81
CA LEU A 440 -7.42 5.97 -0.06
C LEU A 440 -8.17 7.25 -0.46
N GLY A 441 -8.56 7.37 -1.74
CA GLY A 441 -9.44 8.45 -2.20
C GLY A 441 -10.78 8.42 -1.46
N LEU A 442 -11.39 7.25 -1.33
CA LEU A 442 -12.62 7.10 -0.58
C LEU A 442 -12.43 7.36 0.92
N GLU A 443 -11.33 6.89 1.52
CA GLU A 443 -11.04 7.10 2.95
C GLU A 443 -10.90 8.59 3.29
N HIS A 444 -10.31 9.40 2.41
CA HIS A 444 -10.31 10.86 2.59
C HIS A 444 -11.72 11.46 2.55
N LEU A 445 -12.64 10.91 1.76
CA LEU A 445 -14.04 11.34 1.75
C LEU A 445 -14.74 10.90 3.04
N ASN A 446 -14.49 9.69 3.52
CA ASN A 446 -14.98 9.18 4.80
C ASN A 446 -14.52 10.07 5.96
N GLY A 447 -13.23 10.40 6.03
CA GLY A 447 -12.69 11.32 7.03
C GLY A 447 -13.38 12.68 7.00
N SER A 448 -13.63 13.22 5.81
CA SER A 448 -14.38 14.48 5.64
C SER A 448 -15.83 14.35 6.14
N CYS A 449 -16.51 13.25 5.81
CA CYS A 449 -17.85 12.97 6.33
C CYS A 449 -17.86 12.87 7.85
N LYS A 450 -16.88 12.19 8.47
CA LYS A 450 -16.76 12.10 9.94
C LYS A 450 -16.61 13.47 10.59
N ILE A 451 -15.79 14.36 10.03
CA ILE A 451 -15.62 15.73 10.52
C ILE A 451 -16.94 16.50 10.43
N GLU A 452 -17.58 16.53 9.26
CA GLU A 452 -18.83 17.26 9.07
C GLU A 452 -19.97 16.70 9.95
N LEU A 453 -20.06 15.38 10.11
CA LEU A 453 -20.98 14.75 11.06
C LEU A 453 -20.75 15.24 12.49
N LYS A 454 -19.49 15.29 12.94
CA LYS A 454 -19.13 15.83 14.27
C LYS A 454 -19.52 17.30 14.40
N CYS A 455 -19.35 18.12 13.36
CA CYS A 455 -19.71 19.54 13.36
C CYS A 455 -21.23 19.81 13.33
N TYR A 456 -22.01 19.01 12.60
CA TYR A 456 -23.46 19.21 12.44
C TYR A 456 -24.31 18.50 13.49
N LYS A 457 -23.74 17.56 14.26
CA LYS A 457 -24.47 16.84 15.31
C LYS A 457 -24.97 17.84 16.37
N ASN A 458 -26.28 17.91 16.50
CA ASN A 458 -26.96 18.56 17.62
C ASN A 458 -28.11 17.65 18.09
N SER A 459 -28.68 17.94 19.26
CA SER A 459 -29.72 17.13 19.89
C SER A 459 -31.04 17.00 19.10
N THR A 460 -31.18 17.70 17.97
CA THR A 460 -32.47 17.93 17.31
C THR A 460 -32.54 17.43 15.86
N HIS A 461 -31.41 17.08 15.24
CA HIS A 461 -31.39 16.60 13.85
C HIS A 461 -31.32 15.07 13.81
N ASP A 462 -32.19 14.47 13.01
CA ASP A 462 -32.15 13.04 12.68
C ASP A 462 -30.85 12.74 11.92
N GLU A 463 -30.03 11.85 12.49
CA GLU A 463 -28.68 11.56 12.02
C GLU A 463 -28.67 11.01 10.60
N ASP A 464 -29.75 10.33 10.19
CA ASP A 464 -29.90 9.81 8.83
C ASP A 464 -29.99 10.98 7.84
N VAL A 465 -30.78 12.01 8.17
CA VAL A 465 -30.90 13.23 7.37
C VAL A 465 -29.56 13.99 7.32
N VAL A 466 -28.83 14.02 8.43
CA VAL A 466 -27.50 14.65 8.50
C VAL A 466 -26.50 13.88 7.65
N PHE A 467 -26.45 12.55 7.75
CA PHE A 467 -25.53 11.72 6.99
C PHE A 467 -25.77 11.83 5.48
N ASN A 468 -27.03 11.71 5.04
CA ASN A 468 -27.34 11.87 3.62
C ASN A 468 -26.97 13.26 3.10
N ARG A 469 -27.28 14.31 3.88
CA ARG A 469 -26.91 15.69 3.53
C ARG A 469 -25.40 15.85 3.45
N VAL A 470 -24.66 15.30 4.41
CA VAL A 470 -23.19 15.33 4.43
C VAL A 470 -22.65 14.63 3.18
N CYS A 471 -23.04 13.38 2.90
CA CYS A 471 -22.56 12.65 1.71
C CYS A 471 -22.83 13.40 0.40
N LEU A 472 -24.03 13.96 0.23
CA LEU A 472 -24.42 14.68 -1.00
C LEU A 472 -23.73 16.04 -1.16
N SER A 473 -23.37 16.70 -0.06
CA SER A 473 -22.80 18.05 -0.08
C SER A 473 -21.28 18.09 0.15
N ASN A 474 -20.68 17.02 0.67
CA ASN A 474 -19.27 16.96 1.09
C ASN A 474 -18.30 17.47 0.02
N THR A 475 -18.42 16.98 -1.22
CA THR A 475 -17.55 17.39 -2.33
C THR A 475 -17.64 18.89 -2.64
N TRP A 476 -18.84 19.46 -2.54
CA TRP A 476 -19.08 20.89 -2.75
C TRP A 476 -18.63 21.74 -1.56
N VAL A 477 -18.99 21.32 -0.34
CA VAL A 477 -18.60 21.99 0.92
C VAL A 477 -17.08 22.07 1.03
N ARG A 478 -16.36 20.98 0.74
CA ARG A 478 -14.89 20.99 0.68
C ARG A 478 -14.36 22.00 -0.33
N GLY A 479 -14.87 21.99 -1.56
CA GLY A 479 -14.45 22.95 -2.58
C GLY A 479 -14.76 24.41 -2.22
N VAL A 480 -15.81 24.67 -1.43
CA VAL A 480 -16.12 26.01 -0.91
C VAL A 480 -15.17 26.36 0.25
N ARG A 481 -14.96 25.46 1.21
CA ARG A 481 -14.00 25.63 2.32
C ARG A 481 -12.62 25.98 1.77
N ASP A 482 -12.08 25.19 0.84
CA ASP A 482 -10.77 25.42 0.22
C ASP A 482 -10.66 26.82 -0.42
N LYS A 483 -11.74 27.29 -1.07
CA LYS A 483 -11.77 28.62 -1.71
C LYS A 483 -11.89 29.75 -0.69
N LEU A 484 -12.70 29.56 0.36
CA LEU A 484 -12.86 30.52 1.45
C LEU A 484 -11.57 30.67 2.25
N GLU A 485 -10.92 29.56 2.59
CA GLU A 485 -9.62 29.55 3.28
C GLU A 485 -8.56 30.31 2.47
N LYS A 486 -8.45 30.00 1.17
CA LYS A 486 -7.55 30.73 0.25
C LYS A 486 -7.87 32.22 0.13
N ALA A 487 -9.14 32.61 0.22
CA ALA A 487 -9.59 33.98 0.02
C ALA A 487 -9.48 34.85 1.29
N PHE A 488 -9.80 34.30 2.46
CA PHE A 488 -10.03 35.08 3.68
C PHE A 488 -8.97 34.88 4.77
N VAL A 489 -8.31 33.73 4.81
CA VAL A 489 -7.41 33.40 5.92
C VAL A 489 -5.96 33.80 5.60
N GLY A 490 -5.72 34.38 4.41
CA GLY A 490 -4.36 34.48 3.85
C GLY A 490 -3.80 33.07 3.60
N LYS A 491 -2.61 32.96 3.00
CA LYS A 491 -1.86 31.71 3.14
C LYS A 491 -1.49 31.60 4.62
N ILE A 492 -2.34 30.98 5.44
CA ILE A 492 -1.77 30.16 6.51
C ILE A 492 -1.00 29.11 5.72
N ASP A 493 0.32 29.21 5.71
CA ASP A 493 1.15 28.11 5.25
C ASP A 493 0.84 26.95 6.19
N GLY A 494 -0.20 26.18 5.85
CA GLY A 494 -0.48 24.88 6.44
C GLY A 494 0.61 23.85 6.09
N LYS A 495 1.68 24.30 5.42
CA LYS A 495 3.01 23.70 5.48
C LYS A 495 3.44 23.69 6.94
N HIS A 496 3.00 22.67 7.68
CA HIS A 496 3.79 22.18 8.79
C HIS A 496 5.20 21.99 8.24
N THR A 497 6.15 22.81 8.69
CA THR A 497 7.56 22.58 8.44
C THR A 497 7.87 21.24 9.07
N THR A 498 7.92 20.19 8.24
CA THR A 498 8.33 18.88 8.72
C THR A 498 9.77 19.03 9.17
N ALA A 499 10.04 18.72 10.44
CA ALA A 499 11.39 18.74 10.94
C ALA A 499 12.26 17.83 10.06
N SER A 500 13.44 18.30 9.66
CA SER A 500 14.34 17.50 8.85
C SER A 500 14.72 16.24 9.60
N ALA A 501 14.47 15.08 8.99
CA ALA A 501 14.85 13.79 9.53
C ALA A 501 16.35 13.46 9.32
N VAL A 502 17.08 14.30 8.58
CA VAL A 502 18.49 14.06 8.23
C VAL A 502 19.39 13.92 9.46
N PRO A 503 19.29 14.74 10.53
CA PRO A 503 20.08 14.56 11.73
C PRO A 503 19.87 13.20 12.40
N ASP A 504 18.61 12.76 12.53
CA ASP A 504 18.24 11.46 13.12
C ASP A 504 18.79 10.28 12.29
N ILE A 505 18.69 10.41 10.97
CA ILE A 505 19.22 9.42 10.02
C ILE A 505 20.74 9.31 10.18
N LEU A 506 21.46 10.44 10.16
CA LEU A 506 22.92 10.48 10.27
C LEU A 506 23.41 10.00 11.63
N PHE A 507 22.72 10.37 12.71
CA PHE A 507 23.04 9.91 14.05
C PHE A 507 23.04 8.38 14.14
N LEU A 508 21.93 7.75 13.73
CA LEU A 508 21.82 6.29 13.80
C LEU A 508 22.73 5.59 12.79
N ALA A 509 22.91 6.16 11.59
CA ALA A 509 23.80 5.58 10.57
C ALA A 509 25.25 5.54 11.05
N ARG A 510 25.71 6.60 11.72
CA ARG A 510 27.04 6.65 12.35
C ARG A 510 27.16 5.62 13.47
N GLN A 511 26.14 5.49 14.32
CA GLN A 511 26.14 4.47 15.38
C GLN A 511 26.28 3.06 14.82
N LEU A 512 25.50 2.71 13.78
CA LEU A 512 25.60 1.41 13.12
C LEU A 512 26.98 1.19 12.49
N TYR A 513 27.51 2.19 11.80
CA TYR A 513 28.84 2.13 11.19
C TYR A 513 29.96 1.93 12.23
N TYR A 514 30.00 2.75 13.29
CA TYR A 514 31.05 2.66 14.33
C TYR A 514 30.97 1.39 15.17
N SER A 515 29.78 0.84 15.32
CA SER A 515 29.57 -0.43 16.03
C SER A 515 29.93 -1.65 15.17
N GLY A 516 30.43 -1.46 13.95
CA GLY A 516 30.77 -2.56 13.03
C GLY A 516 29.54 -3.33 12.54
N LEU A 517 28.36 -2.70 12.53
CA LEU A 517 27.08 -3.31 12.16
C LEU A 517 26.69 -3.03 10.69
N ALA A 518 27.55 -2.33 9.94
CA ALA A 518 27.37 -2.05 8.52
C ALA A 518 28.07 -3.09 7.61
N GLU A 519 28.64 -4.15 8.17
CA GLU A 519 29.36 -5.21 7.44
C GLU A 519 29.11 -6.58 8.11
N PRO A 520 29.25 -7.70 7.38
CA PRO A 520 29.20 -9.02 8.00
C PRO A 520 30.36 -9.22 8.98
N ARG A 521 30.04 -9.44 10.26
CA ARG A 521 31.06 -9.67 11.30
C ARG A 521 31.62 -11.09 11.22
N SER A 522 32.87 -11.25 11.66
CA SER A 522 33.52 -12.56 11.79
C SER A 522 32.96 -13.35 12.97
N LYS A 523 33.23 -14.66 12.99
CA LYS A 523 32.78 -15.56 14.06
C LYS A 523 33.26 -15.09 15.44
N ASP A 524 34.51 -14.66 15.56
CA ASP A 524 35.10 -14.22 16.82
C ASP A 524 34.42 -12.95 17.37
N GLU A 525 34.04 -12.02 16.48
CA GLU A 525 33.30 -10.80 16.83
C GLU A 525 31.85 -11.06 17.28
N VAL A 526 31.24 -12.17 16.84
CA VAL A 526 29.84 -12.54 17.18
C VAL A 526 29.74 -13.29 18.51
N THR A 527 30.83 -13.88 19.04
CA THR A 527 30.79 -14.77 20.23
C THR A 527 30.40 -14.10 21.55
N HIS A 528 30.40 -12.76 21.62
CA HIS A 528 30.12 -12.02 22.86
C HIS A 528 28.64 -11.71 23.11
N VAL A 529 27.72 -12.02 22.18
CA VAL A 529 26.29 -11.69 22.32
C VAL A 529 25.46 -12.95 22.61
N SER A 530 24.73 -12.94 23.72
CA SER A 530 24.00 -14.12 24.22
C SER A 530 22.79 -14.54 23.36
N SER A 531 22.19 -13.59 22.64
CA SER A 531 21.10 -13.80 21.67
C SER A 531 21.00 -12.58 20.74
N ILE A 532 21.01 -12.81 19.42
CA ILE A 532 20.78 -11.77 18.40
C ILE A 532 19.42 -12.06 17.75
N PHE A 533 18.60 -11.01 17.60
CA PHE A 533 17.32 -11.14 16.90
C PHE A 533 17.52 -11.56 15.44
N ASP A 534 16.84 -12.63 15.04
CA ASP A 534 16.82 -13.17 13.67
C ASP A 534 15.44 -12.92 13.07
N SER A 535 15.34 -12.10 12.02
CA SER A 535 14.07 -11.92 11.34
C SER A 535 13.66 -13.20 10.60
N PRO A 536 12.35 -13.49 10.48
CA PRO A 536 11.88 -14.68 9.77
C PRO A 536 12.24 -14.62 8.28
N ASP A 537 12.52 -15.78 7.68
CA ASP A 537 12.78 -15.91 6.24
C ASP A 537 11.47 -15.98 5.45
N ILE A 538 10.72 -14.86 5.42
CA ILE A 538 9.41 -14.84 4.79
C ILE A 538 9.49 -15.16 3.29
N ARG A 539 10.56 -14.77 2.60
CA ARG A 539 10.74 -15.10 1.19
C ARG A 539 10.80 -16.61 0.98
N ARG A 540 11.66 -17.32 1.73
CA ARG A 540 11.76 -18.79 1.60
C ARG A 540 10.46 -19.48 2.02
N HIS A 541 9.83 -19.06 3.11
CA HIS A 541 8.56 -19.61 3.54
C HIS A 541 7.47 -19.43 2.49
N GLY A 542 7.33 -18.22 1.94
CA GLY A 542 6.34 -17.91 0.90
C GLY A 542 6.57 -18.73 -0.37
N MET A 543 7.81 -18.85 -0.82
CA MET A 543 8.17 -19.68 -1.97
C MET A 543 7.83 -21.16 -1.75
N ASN A 544 8.08 -21.69 -0.55
CA ASN A 544 7.80 -23.08 -0.22
C ASN A 544 6.29 -23.38 -0.20
N THR A 545 5.45 -22.41 0.17
CA THR A 545 4.00 -22.58 0.23
C THR A 545 3.29 -22.22 -1.08
N LEU A 546 3.98 -21.55 -2.03
CA LEU A 546 3.34 -20.93 -3.19
C LEU A 546 2.56 -21.93 -4.05
N ALA A 547 3.13 -23.09 -4.34
CA ALA A 547 2.48 -24.12 -5.16
C ALA A 547 1.18 -24.61 -4.51
N ASP A 548 1.23 -24.93 -3.21
CA ASP A 548 0.08 -25.43 -2.45
C ASP A 548 -1.02 -24.36 -2.38
N GLN A 549 -0.65 -23.10 -2.13
CA GLN A 549 -1.63 -22.00 -2.04
C GLN A 549 -2.27 -21.67 -3.39
N ILE A 550 -1.54 -21.80 -4.51
CA ILE A 550 -2.13 -21.68 -5.85
C ILE A 550 -3.07 -22.87 -6.13
N GLY A 551 -2.72 -24.08 -5.69
CA GLY A 551 -3.61 -25.24 -5.76
C GLY A 551 -4.94 -25.00 -5.05
N VAL A 552 -4.88 -24.58 -3.77
CA VAL A 552 -6.05 -24.21 -2.97
C VAL A 552 -6.84 -23.07 -3.61
N PHE A 553 -6.16 -22.08 -4.18
CA PHE A 553 -6.81 -20.98 -4.89
C PHE A 553 -7.60 -21.48 -6.10
N ASN A 554 -6.98 -22.31 -6.95
CA ASN A 554 -7.64 -22.82 -8.14
C ASN A 554 -8.84 -23.70 -7.78
N GLU A 555 -8.68 -24.62 -6.83
CA GLU A 555 -9.76 -25.49 -6.35
C GLU A 555 -10.97 -24.69 -5.81
N ARG A 556 -10.71 -23.56 -5.14
CA ARG A 556 -11.75 -22.78 -4.46
C ARG A 556 -12.44 -21.75 -5.36
N TYR A 557 -11.76 -21.22 -6.37
CA TYR A 557 -12.21 -20.00 -7.06
C TYR A 557 -12.25 -20.08 -8.59
N VAL A 558 -11.65 -21.11 -9.20
CA VAL A 558 -11.75 -21.32 -10.65
C VAL A 558 -13.06 -22.07 -10.93
N GLU A 559 -13.81 -21.61 -11.92
CA GLU A 559 -15.04 -22.30 -12.32
C GLU A 559 -14.67 -23.58 -13.09
N HIS A 560 -15.16 -24.74 -12.64
CA HIS A 560 -14.98 -26.01 -13.32
C HIS A 560 -16.30 -26.44 -14.00
N ASP A 561 -16.24 -26.85 -15.26
CA ASP A 561 -17.37 -27.42 -15.98
C ASP A 561 -17.83 -28.73 -15.30
N GLY A 562 -18.91 -28.69 -14.52
CA GLY A 562 -19.68 -29.89 -14.17
C GLY A 562 -19.87 -30.27 -12.70
N GLU A 563 -19.39 -29.52 -11.71
CA GLU A 563 -19.66 -29.83 -10.28
C GLU A 563 -20.39 -28.69 -9.56
N LEU A 564 -21.63 -28.99 -9.17
CA LEU A 564 -22.56 -28.16 -8.38
C LEU A 564 -22.35 -28.36 -6.88
N ASP A 565 -21.11 -28.47 -6.42
CA ASP A 565 -20.81 -28.47 -4.98
C ASP A 565 -20.03 -27.20 -4.66
N ALA A 566 -20.77 -26.14 -4.32
CA ALA A 566 -20.20 -24.90 -3.83
C ALA A 566 -19.42 -25.21 -2.53
N PRO A 567 -18.11 -24.93 -2.44
CA PRO A 567 -17.44 -24.97 -1.17
C PRO A 567 -18.05 -23.89 -0.28
N VAL A 568 -18.64 -24.30 0.85
CA VAL A 568 -19.04 -23.36 1.90
C VAL A 568 -17.77 -22.61 2.30
N LEU A 569 -17.70 -21.32 1.97
CA LEU A 569 -16.69 -20.42 2.48
C LEU A 569 -16.95 -20.27 3.99
N GLN A 570 -16.58 -21.26 4.80
CA GLN A 570 -16.53 -21.08 6.24
C GLN A 570 -15.47 -20.01 6.51
N ALA A 571 -15.84 -19.04 7.34
CA ALA A 571 -14.93 -18.07 7.92
C ALA A 571 -14.01 -18.78 8.93
N GLU A 572 -13.21 -19.75 8.46
CA GLU A 572 -12.16 -20.37 9.26
C GLU A 572 -10.81 -19.85 8.76
N ASP A 573 -10.52 -18.64 9.24
CA ASP A 573 -9.21 -18.22 9.74
C ASP A 573 -9.40 -16.75 10.11
N GLU A 574 -10.01 -16.52 11.29
CA GLU A 574 -9.72 -15.31 12.07
C GLU A 574 -8.23 -15.37 12.48
N ASP A 575 -7.33 -15.23 11.51
CA ASP A 575 -6.12 -14.50 11.84
C ASP A 575 -6.61 -13.15 12.31
N ARG A 576 -6.14 -12.69 13.47
CA ARG A 576 -6.54 -11.42 14.05
C ARG A 576 -6.06 -10.30 13.13
N THR A 577 -6.75 -10.06 12.02
CA THR A 577 -7.20 -8.72 11.71
C THR A 577 -7.86 -8.26 12.98
N ILE A 578 -7.07 -7.58 13.81
CA ILE A 578 -7.59 -6.54 14.68
C ILE A 578 -8.59 -5.86 13.76
N GLU A 579 -9.89 -6.04 14.04
CA GLU A 579 -10.95 -5.17 13.55
C GLU A 579 -10.26 -3.82 13.48
N ILE A 580 -10.23 -3.17 12.31
CA ILE A 580 -9.84 -1.77 12.31
C ILE A 580 -10.89 -1.14 13.20
N ASN A 581 -10.55 -1.04 14.48
CA ASN A 581 -11.28 -0.29 15.42
C ASN A 581 -11.06 1.07 14.83
N HIS A 582 -12.06 1.58 14.12
CA HIS A 582 -12.02 2.95 13.64
C HIS A 582 -11.78 3.89 14.84
N ASP A 583 -11.98 3.41 16.09
CA ASP A 583 -11.51 3.98 17.36
C ASP A 583 -9.98 4.20 17.47
N MET A 584 -9.14 3.50 16.71
CA MET A 584 -7.69 3.73 16.66
C MET A 584 -7.32 5.00 15.87
N LEU A 585 -8.27 5.58 15.15
CA LEU A 585 -8.23 6.98 14.71
C LEU A 585 -8.86 7.92 15.74
N ASP A 586 -9.57 7.43 16.76
CA ASP A 586 -10.63 8.17 17.48
C ASP A 586 -10.27 8.54 18.94
N GLU A 587 -9.23 8.00 19.58
CA GLU A 587 -8.95 8.34 21.00
C GLU A 587 -7.99 9.52 21.27
N ARG A 588 -7.54 10.26 20.25
CA ARG A 588 -6.94 11.61 20.41
C ARG A 588 -7.19 12.49 19.20
N LEU A 589 -8.45 12.64 18.81
CA LEU A 589 -8.89 13.68 17.87
C LEU A 589 -9.01 15.06 18.54
N ASP A 590 -8.47 15.22 19.75
CA ASP A 590 -8.35 16.51 20.43
C ASP A 590 -7.25 17.35 19.79
N GLU A 591 -7.71 18.44 19.16
CA GLU A 591 -7.01 19.71 18.89
C GLU A 591 -5.92 19.75 17.81
N ASN A 592 -5.32 18.63 17.37
CA ASN A 592 -4.21 18.67 16.41
C ASN A 592 -4.47 18.08 15.00
N TYR A 593 -5.68 17.54 14.74
CA TYR A 593 -6.00 16.93 13.43
C TYR A 593 -6.45 17.93 12.36
N ASP A 594 -6.90 19.13 12.75
CA ASP A 594 -7.18 20.24 11.82
C ASP A 594 -5.91 20.71 11.10
N VAL A 595 -4.73 20.44 11.66
CA VAL A 595 -3.45 20.95 11.14
C VAL A 595 -2.70 19.90 10.30
N LEU A 596 -2.83 18.61 10.60
CA LEU A 596 -2.27 17.50 9.80
C LEU A 596 -3.05 17.24 8.49
N PHE A 597 -4.35 17.53 8.46
CA PHE A 597 -5.21 17.37 7.28
C PHE A 597 -4.83 18.33 6.13
N ILE A 598 -4.21 19.47 6.47
CA ILE A 598 -3.67 20.42 5.49
C ILE A 598 -2.24 20.02 5.09
N ALA A 599 -1.46 19.40 5.97
CA ALA A 599 -0.08 19.01 5.69
C ALA A 599 0.04 17.91 4.62
N GLU A 600 -0.77 16.85 4.61
CA GLU A 600 -0.70 15.85 3.52
C GLU A 600 -1.14 16.39 2.15
N GLN A 601 -1.88 17.51 2.10
CA GLN A 601 -2.15 18.22 0.85
C GLN A 601 -1.06 19.25 0.48
N SER A 602 -0.16 19.61 1.39
CA SER A 602 0.87 20.63 1.20
C SER A 602 2.31 20.12 1.34
N ILE A 603 2.51 18.83 1.64
CA ILE A 603 3.80 18.11 1.63
C ILE A 603 4.32 17.84 0.19
N GLU A 604 3.50 18.07 -0.84
CA GLU A 604 3.87 17.90 -2.27
C GLU A 604 3.75 19.21 -3.09
N GLU A 605 4.07 20.36 -2.46
CA GLU A 605 4.56 21.58 -3.11
C GLU A 605 5.89 22.00 -2.50
#